data_AF-A0A968U5S3-F1
#
_entry.id   AF-A0A968U5S3-F1
#
_cell.length_a   1.000
_cell.length_b   1.000
_cell.length_c   1.000
_cell.angle_alpha   90.00
_cell.angle_beta   90.00
_cell.angle_gamma   90.00
#
_symmetry.space_group_name_H-M   'P 1'
#
loop_
_entity.id
_entity.type
_entity.pdbx_description
1 polymer ?
#
loop_
_entity_poly.entity_id
_entity_poly.type
_entity_poly.pdbx_seq_one_letter_code
_entity_poly.pdbx_strand_id
1 'polypeptide(L)'
;LAAQGALERYGVDFIAVPQGHSGATGWDLQAIEINLRKGGTTHPLMAMKMLTEGCFNPEDGLFYTKQEQVRYYRASDNLQKPAYRGLLPSDLMDIIVSKQLHFNSISGVGAAFHLMGCLSEHGKLGLTCIGTSPDHANEIYQQVVDSLDESTR
;
A
#
# COMPACT_ATOMS: atom_id res chain seq x y z
N LEU A 1 -15.60 15.59 -16.92
CA LEU A 1 -14.41 16.25 -16.33
C LEU A 1 -13.45 16.77 -17.41
N ALA A 2 -12.95 15.93 -18.32
CA ALA A 2 -12.09 16.39 -19.42
C ALA A 2 -12.73 17.49 -20.28
N ALA A 3 -14.00 17.36 -20.65
CA ALA A 3 -14.76 18.41 -21.35
C ALA A 3 -14.91 19.72 -20.54
N GLN A 4 -14.68 19.68 -19.22
CA GLN A 4 -14.70 20.83 -18.32
C GLN A 4 -13.27 21.34 -18.01
N GLY A 5 -12.26 20.87 -18.76
CA GLY A 5 -10.87 21.32 -18.63
C GLY A 5 -10.05 20.60 -17.56
N ALA A 6 -10.58 19.55 -16.91
CA ALA A 6 -9.77 18.75 -15.98
C ALA A 6 -8.69 17.98 -16.74
N LEU A 7 -7.45 18.09 -16.29
CA LEU A 7 -6.28 17.41 -16.83
C LEU A 7 -5.76 16.40 -15.80
N GLU A 8 -5.05 15.37 -16.29
CA GLU A 8 -4.46 14.31 -15.46
C GLU A 8 -5.49 13.42 -14.75
N ARG A 9 -5.15 12.93 -13.56
CA ARG A 9 -5.86 11.88 -12.82
C ARG A 9 -6.83 12.48 -11.82
N TYR A 10 -7.92 11.76 -11.58
CA TYR A 10 -8.85 12.00 -10.49
C TYR A 10 -9.18 10.69 -9.78
N GLY A 11 -9.52 10.78 -8.49
CA GLY A 11 -10.11 9.67 -7.73
C GLY A 11 -11.63 9.79 -7.72
N VAL A 12 -12.32 8.66 -7.69
CA VAL A 12 -13.76 8.59 -7.40
C VAL A 12 -13.96 7.61 -6.27
N ASP A 13 -14.66 8.05 -5.23
CA ASP A 13 -14.98 7.21 -4.10
C ASP A 13 -16.40 6.66 -4.28
N PHE A 14 -16.55 5.36 -4.02
CA PHE A 14 -17.81 4.64 -4.14
C PHE A 14 -18.18 3.99 -2.80
N ILE A 15 -19.47 3.91 -2.51
CA ILE A 15 -20.03 3.01 -1.49
C ILE A 15 -20.62 1.79 -2.21
N ALA A 16 -20.25 0.59 -1.76
CA ALA A 16 -20.82 -0.66 -2.26
C ALA A 16 -21.87 -1.20 -1.27
N VAL A 17 -23.13 -1.27 -1.69
CA VAL A 17 -24.24 -1.81 -0.88
C VAL A 17 -24.60 -3.19 -1.41
N PRO A 18 -24.59 -4.25 -0.59
CA PRO A 18 -24.98 -5.58 -1.06
C PRO A 18 -26.47 -5.57 -1.44
N GLN A 19 -26.79 -6.04 -2.64
CA GLN A 19 -28.18 -6.15 -3.11
C GLN A 19 -28.78 -7.47 -2.63
N GLY A 20 -29.73 -7.40 -1.69
CA GLY A 20 -30.62 -8.51 -1.31
C GLY A 20 -30.43 -9.04 0.11
N HIS A 21 -31.54 -9.36 0.78
CA HIS A 21 -31.58 -10.01 2.11
C HIS A 21 -31.68 -11.55 1.98
N SER A 22 -31.52 -12.11 0.78
CA SER A 22 -31.82 -13.52 0.50
C SER A 22 -31.11 -14.01 -0.77
N GLY A 23 -29.79 -14.25 -0.71
CA GLY A 23 -29.06 -15.05 -1.70
C GLY A 23 -28.82 -14.45 -3.09
N ALA A 24 -29.20 -13.19 -3.34
CA ALA A 24 -28.80 -12.48 -4.56
C ALA A 24 -27.34 -12.02 -4.44
N THR A 25 -26.52 -12.34 -5.43
CA THR A 25 -25.11 -11.93 -5.51
C THR A 25 -25.03 -10.66 -6.35
N GLY A 26 -24.90 -9.50 -5.71
CA GLY A 26 -24.75 -8.23 -6.42
C GLY A 26 -24.36 -7.09 -5.48
N TRP A 27 -23.63 -6.11 -5.99
CA TRP A 27 -23.26 -4.89 -5.28
C TRP A 27 -23.84 -3.69 -6.02
N ASP A 28 -24.58 -2.84 -5.32
CA ASP A 28 -24.97 -1.52 -5.78
C ASP A 28 -23.84 -0.52 -5.48
N LEU A 29 -23.23 0.04 -6.52
CA LEU A 29 -22.09 0.95 -6.39
C LEU A 29 -22.56 2.41 -6.56
N GLN A 30 -22.52 3.17 -5.47
CA GLN A 30 -22.93 4.58 -5.44
C GLN A 30 -21.69 5.47 -5.38
N ALA A 31 -21.44 6.27 -6.43
CA ALA A 31 -20.36 7.26 -6.42
C ALA A 31 -20.72 8.42 -5.48
N ILE A 32 -19.82 8.77 -4.56
CA ILE A 32 -20.09 9.78 -3.52
C ILE A 32 -19.22 11.03 -3.62
N GLU A 33 -18.00 10.92 -4.14
CA GLU A 33 -17.04 12.02 -4.18
C GLU A 33 -16.11 11.91 -5.40
N ILE A 34 -15.69 13.06 -5.92
CA ILE A 34 -14.60 13.16 -6.90
C ILE A 34 -13.46 13.97 -6.29
N ASN A 35 -12.27 13.38 -6.32
CA ASN A 35 -11.03 14.00 -5.87
C ASN A 35 -10.15 14.40 -7.06
N LEU A 36 -10.10 15.69 -7.42
CA LEU A 36 -9.24 16.23 -8.50
C LEU A 36 -7.80 16.43 -8.04
N ARG A 37 -7.16 15.35 -7.58
CA ARG A 37 -5.77 15.30 -7.11
C ARG A 37 -5.27 13.86 -7.07
N LYS A 38 -3.96 13.68 -6.83
CA LYS A 38 -3.42 12.37 -6.45
C LYS A 38 -3.91 12.02 -5.05
N GLY A 39 -4.71 10.96 -4.93
CA GLY A 39 -5.22 10.45 -3.65
C GLY A 39 -4.18 9.62 -2.90
N GLY A 40 -4.50 9.22 -1.66
CA GLY A 40 -3.61 8.40 -0.82
C GLY A 40 -3.30 7.02 -1.42
N THR A 41 -4.18 6.50 -2.27
CA THR A 41 -4.00 5.23 -3.00
C THR A 41 -3.07 5.36 -4.22
N THR A 42 -2.79 6.58 -4.69
CA THR A 42 -1.97 6.78 -5.89
C THR A 42 -0.52 6.40 -5.63
N HIS A 43 0.05 6.81 -4.50
CA HIS A 43 1.46 6.55 -4.21
C HIS A 43 1.77 5.05 -4.04
N PRO A 44 1.04 4.28 -3.21
CA PRO A 44 1.28 2.84 -3.08
C PRO A 44 1.12 2.07 -4.39
N LEU A 45 0.09 2.37 -5.17
CA LEU A 45 -0.10 1.74 -6.48
C LEU A 45 1.05 2.06 -7.42
N MET A 46 1.49 3.33 -7.47
CA MET A 46 2.64 3.72 -8.29
C MET A 46 3.94 3.06 -7.82
N ALA A 47 4.15 2.92 -6.51
CA ALA A 47 5.30 2.24 -5.95
C ALA A 47 5.35 0.77 -6.40
N MET A 48 4.25 0.02 -6.23
CA MET A 48 4.15 -1.35 -6.73
C MET A 48 4.40 -1.42 -8.24
N LYS A 49 3.77 -0.52 -9.02
CA LYS A 49 3.95 -0.46 -10.47
C LYS A 49 5.40 -0.24 -10.90
N MET A 50 6.12 0.66 -10.24
CA MET A 50 7.52 0.95 -10.58
C MET A 50 8.46 -0.16 -10.13
N LEU A 51 8.23 -0.73 -8.95
CA LEU A 51 9.10 -1.76 -8.36
C LEU A 51 8.96 -3.12 -9.06
N THR A 52 7.79 -3.45 -9.57
CA THR A 52 7.53 -4.74 -10.25
C THR A 52 7.37 -4.59 -11.76
N GLU A 53 7.45 -3.36 -12.27
CA GLU A 53 7.21 -2.99 -13.67
C GLU A 53 5.88 -3.55 -14.25
N GLY A 54 4.86 -3.66 -13.38
CA GLY A 54 3.61 -4.38 -13.67
C GLY A 54 2.45 -3.53 -14.18
N CYS A 55 1.30 -4.17 -14.40
CA CYS A 55 0.05 -3.51 -14.79
C CYS A 55 -1.18 -4.30 -14.32
N PHE A 56 -2.33 -3.63 -14.24
CA PHE A 56 -3.62 -4.30 -14.07
C PHE A 56 -4.08 -4.92 -15.39
N ASN A 57 -4.60 -6.13 -15.31
CA ASN A 57 -5.38 -6.73 -16.38
C ASN A 57 -6.84 -6.28 -16.22
N PRO A 58 -7.44 -5.61 -17.23
CA PRO A 58 -8.83 -5.15 -17.14
C PRO A 58 -9.86 -6.30 -17.15
N GLU A 59 -9.49 -7.50 -17.61
CA GLU A 59 -10.44 -8.62 -17.70
C GLU A 59 -10.77 -9.25 -16.34
N ASP A 60 -9.77 -9.40 -15.47
CA ASP A 60 -9.91 -10.02 -14.15
C ASP A 60 -9.70 -9.05 -12.98
N GLY A 61 -9.21 -7.82 -13.26
CA GLY A 61 -8.92 -6.80 -12.25
C GLY A 61 -7.68 -7.08 -11.41
N LEU A 62 -6.87 -8.09 -11.74
CA LEU A 62 -5.66 -8.45 -11.01
C LEU A 62 -4.45 -7.68 -11.53
N PHE A 63 -3.48 -7.47 -10.64
CA PHE A 63 -2.23 -6.82 -10.97
C PHE A 63 -1.14 -7.86 -11.26
N TYR A 64 -0.50 -7.76 -12.42
CA TYR A 64 0.51 -8.68 -12.89
C TYR A 64 1.86 -8.01 -13.04
N THR A 65 2.93 -8.71 -12.67
CA THR A 65 4.31 -8.33 -13.03
C THR A 65 4.60 -8.63 -14.50
N LYS A 66 5.77 -8.21 -15.00
CA LYS A 66 6.24 -8.58 -16.35
C LYS A 66 6.36 -10.07 -16.59
N GLN A 67 6.58 -10.86 -15.54
CA GLN A 67 6.65 -12.32 -15.58
C GLN A 67 5.28 -12.99 -15.37
N GLU A 68 4.18 -12.24 -15.56
CA GLU A 68 2.79 -12.73 -15.44
C GLU A 68 2.45 -13.30 -14.05
N GLN A 69 3.14 -12.82 -13.02
CA GLN A 69 2.85 -13.22 -11.64
C GLN A 69 1.93 -12.20 -10.99
N VAL A 70 0.87 -12.67 -10.33
CA VAL A 70 -0.05 -11.80 -9.60
C VAL A 70 0.66 -11.17 -8.38
N ARG A 71 0.39 -9.90 -8.11
CA ARG A 71 0.85 -9.20 -6.90
C ARG A 71 -0.30 -8.49 -6.20
N TYR A 72 -0.18 -8.45 -4.89
CA TYR A 72 -1.07 -7.76 -3.97
C TYR A 72 -0.24 -6.81 -3.12
N TYR A 73 -0.86 -5.74 -2.60
CA TYR A 73 -0.19 -4.89 -1.65
C TYR A 73 -1.08 -4.51 -0.46
N ARG A 74 -0.43 -4.31 0.69
CA ARG A 74 -0.97 -3.56 1.83
C ARG A 74 -0.15 -2.29 1.99
N ALA A 75 -0.82 -1.16 2.11
CA ALA A 75 -0.15 0.11 2.32
C ALA A 75 -0.72 0.82 3.54
N SER A 76 0.15 1.57 4.20
CA SER A 76 -0.21 2.48 5.27
C SER A 76 0.73 3.67 5.16
N ASP A 77 0.19 4.88 5.19
CA ASP A 77 0.98 6.08 5.45
C ASP A 77 0.94 6.45 6.94
N ASN A 78 0.27 5.66 7.77
CA ASN A 78 -0.06 5.96 9.16
C ASN A 78 0.27 4.79 10.11
N LEU A 79 1.33 4.03 9.84
CA LEU A 79 1.92 3.15 10.85
C LEU A 79 2.56 4.05 11.91
N GLN A 80 1.82 4.28 13.00
CA GLN A 80 2.18 5.28 13.97
C GLN A 80 1.99 4.77 15.40
N LYS A 81 3.06 4.84 16.20
CA LYS A 81 3.00 4.57 17.65
C LYS A 81 3.86 5.59 18.41
N PRO A 82 3.43 6.06 19.60
CA PRO A 82 4.26 6.94 20.43
C PRO A 82 5.63 6.36 20.75
N ALA A 83 5.72 5.03 20.91
CA ALA A 83 6.97 4.30 21.18
C ALA A 83 8.00 4.41 20.03
N TYR A 84 7.56 4.71 18.80
CA TYR A 84 8.47 4.86 17.67
C TYR A 84 9.17 6.22 17.63
N ARG A 85 8.74 7.19 18.46
CA ARG A 85 9.41 8.49 18.55
C ARG A 85 10.83 8.31 19.08
N GLY A 86 11.77 9.04 18.49
CA GLY A 86 13.20 8.92 18.77
C GLY A 86 13.94 7.98 17.82
N LEU A 87 13.26 7.01 17.17
CA LEU A 87 13.90 6.19 16.14
C LEU A 87 14.38 7.06 14.98
N LEU A 88 15.68 7.02 14.71
CA LEU A 88 16.29 7.74 13.61
C LEU A 88 16.10 6.95 12.29
N PRO A 89 16.11 7.61 11.14
CA PRO A 89 16.13 6.92 9.85
C PRO A 89 17.29 5.92 9.70
N SER A 90 18.44 6.15 10.34
CA SER A 90 19.54 5.19 10.39
C SER A 90 19.17 3.92 11.14
N ASP A 91 18.51 4.04 12.30
CA ASP A 91 18.07 2.89 13.09
C ASP A 91 17.04 2.07 12.31
N LEU A 92 16.12 2.75 11.62
CA LEU A 92 15.18 2.11 10.72
C LEU A 92 15.90 1.32 9.62
N MET A 93 16.94 1.89 9.00
CA MET A 93 17.72 1.19 7.97
C MET A 93 18.40 -0.06 8.53
N ASP A 94 18.96 0.02 9.74
CA ASP A 94 19.59 -1.13 10.40
C ASP A 94 18.56 -2.25 10.69
N ILE A 95 17.35 -1.89 11.12
CA ILE A 95 16.23 -2.84 11.31
C ILE A 95 15.84 -3.48 9.96
N ILE A 96 15.68 -2.67 8.91
CA ILE A 96 15.29 -3.14 7.57
C ILE A 96 16.31 -4.14 7.02
N VAL A 97 17.60 -3.87 7.17
CA VAL A 97 18.68 -4.73 6.67
C VAL A 97 18.78 -6.00 7.52
N SER A 98 18.82 -5.87 8.85
CA SER A 98 19.00 -7.02 9.75
C SER A 98 17.84 -8.03 9.67
N LYS A 99 16.61 -7.54 9.49
CA LYS A 99 15.39 -8.35 9.40
C LYS A 99 14.96 -8.64 7.96
N GLN A 100 15.73 -8.17 6.96
CA GLN A 100 15.46 -8.36 5.52
C GLN A 100 14.05 -7.91 5.08
N LEU A 101 13.58 -6.77 5.60
CA LEU A 101 12.21 -6.28 5.36
C LEU A 101 12.05 -5.56 4.02
N HIS A 102 13.15 -5.18 3.38
CA HIS A 102 13.15 -4.41 2.15
C HIS A 102 12.56 -5.19 0.97
N PHE A 103 12.01 -4.46 0.01
CA PHE A 103 11.61 -5.03 -1.27
C PHE A 103 12.78 -5.68 -2.00
N ASN A 104 12.60 -6.93 -2.41
CA ASN A 104 13.54 -7.70 -3.22
C ASN A 104 13.09 -7.71 -4.69
N SER A 105 13.92 -7.17 -5.59
CA SER A 105 13.60 -7.05 -7.02
C SER A 105 13.60 -8.37 -7.79
N ILE A 106 14.26 -9.40 -7.27
CA ILE A 106 14.30 -10.74 -7.90
C ILE A 106 12.98 -11.47 -7.65
N SER A 107 12.53 -11.50 -6.39
CA SER A 107 11.27 -12.16 -6.02
C SER A 107 10.04 -11.27 -6.22
N GLY A 108 10.24 -9.95 -6.29
CA GLY A 108 9.16 -8.97 -6.45
C GLY A 108 8.25 -8.89 -5.22
N VAL A 109 8.79 -9.10 -4.02
CA VAL A 109 8.06 -9.03 -2.73
C VAL A 109 8.88 -8.26 -1.68
N GLY A 110 8.21 -7.78 -0.64
CA GLY A 110 8.81 -7.06 0.49
C GLY A 110 8.23 -5.66 0.68
N ALA A 111 8.77 -4.89 1.62
CA ALA A 111 8.27 -3.55 1.94
C ALA A 111 9.09 -2.43 1.26
N ALA A 112 8.37 -1.47 0.70
CA ALA A 112 8.91 -0.17 0.29
C ALA A 112 8.52 0.89 1.33
N PHE A 113 9.51 1.55 1.91
CA PHE A 113 9.32 2.52 2.99
C PHE A 113 9.27 3.95 2.46
N HIS A 114 8.40 4.77 3.03
CA HIS A 114 8.22 6.19 2.70
C HIS A 114 7.91 6.99 3.97
N LEU A 115 7.93 8.33 3.86
CA LEU A 115 7.75 9.24 5.01
C LEU A 115 8.73 9.02 6.18
N MET A 116 9.94 8.50 5.91
CA MET A 116 10.93 8.19 6.96
C MET A 116 11.33 9.42 7.81
N GLY A 117 11.25 10.63 7.25
CA GLY A 117 11.51 11.87 7.99
C GLY A 117 10.51 12.14 9.13
N CYS A 118 9.32 11.54 9.09
CA CYS A 118 8.30 11.68 10.14
C CYS A 118 8.50 10.70 11.31
N LEU A 119 9.43 9.74 11.19
CA LEU A 119 9.57 8.67 12.17
C LEU A 119 10.03 9.20 13.52
N SER A 120 11.17 9.91 13.56
CA SER A 120 11.79 10.32 14.83
C SER A 120 10.90 11.27 15.63
N GLU A 121 10.32 12.30 15.01
CA GLU A 121 9.50 13.29 15.71
C GLU A 121 8.07 12.81 16.00
N HIS A 122 7.43 12.16 15.01
CA HIS A 122 6.00 11.85 15.09
C HIS A 122 5.70 10.38 15.37
N GLY A 123 6.73 9.52 15.38
CA GLY A 123 6.58 8.08 15.51
C GLY A 123 5.83 7.48 14.33
N LYS A 124 5.85 8.13 13.17
CA LYS A 124 5.01 7.83 11.99
C LYS A 124 5.86 7.36 10.82
N LEU A 125 5.49 6.22 10.25
CA LEU A 125 6.14 5.62 9.10
C LEU A 125 5.11 5.27 8.02
N GLY A 126 5.51 5.50 6.77
CA GLY A 126 4.78 5.04 5.61
C GLY A 126 5.43 3.81 5.00
N LEU A 127 4.62 2.88 4.51
CA LEU A 127 5.09 1.68 3.84
C LEU A 127 4.09 1.14 2.80
N THR A 128 4.61 0.37 1.85
CA THR A 128 3.85 -0.44 0.89
C THR A 128 4.47 -1.83 0.86
N CYS A 129 3.75 -2.80 1.42
CA CYS A 129 4.14 -4.22 1.51
C CYS A 129 3.57 -4.96 0.31
N ILE A 130 4.44 -5.50 -0.55
CA ILE A 130 4.07 -6.21 -1.78
C ILE A 130 4.24 -7.71 -1.55
N GLY A 131 3.18 -8.48 -1.79
CA GLY A 131 3.13 -9.92 -1.59
C GLY A 131 2.52 -10.68 -2.77
N THR A 132 2.57 -12.00 -2.69
CA THR A 132 2.00 -12.93 -3.69
C THR A 132 0.54 -13.29 -3.41
N SER A 133 0.03 -12.93 -2.23
CA SER A 133 -1.37 -13.02 -1.83
C SER A 133 -1.71 -11.85 -0.90
N PRO A 134 -3.00 -11.55 -0.66
CA PRO A 134 -3.39 -10.56 0.35
C PRO A 134 -2.82 -10.88 1.73
N ASP A 135 -2.85 -12.16 2.13
CA ASP A 135 -2.33 -12.62 3.42
C ASP A 135 -0.80 -12.45 3.51
N HIS A 136 -0.07 -12.78 2.46
CA HIS A 136 1.37 -12.59 2.43
C HIS A 136 1.75 -11.08 2.52
N ALA A 137 1.01 -10.19 1.86
CA ALA A 137 1.21 -8.76 2.01
C ALA A 137 0.93 -8.27 3.45
N ASN A 138 -0.05 -8.87 4.13
CA ASN A 138 -0.34 -8.64 5.54
C ASN A 138 0.76 -9.18 6.47
N GLU A 139 1.30 -10.35 6.19
CA GLU A 139 2.40 -10.95 6.95
C GLU A 139 3.65 -10.07 6.89
N ILE A 140 4.02 -9.58 5.70
CA ILE A 140 5.14 -8.64 5.53
C ILE A 140 4.90 -7.37 6.36
N TYR A 141 3.67 -6.83 6.33
CA TYR A 141 3.32 -5.67 7.15
C TYR A 141 3.50 -5.98 8.65
N GLN A 142 3.03 -7.13 9.11
CA GLN A 142 3.12 -7.51 10.51
C GLN A 142 4.58 -7.71 10.95
N GLN A 143 5.42 -8.31 10.10
CA GLN A 143 6.87 -8.44 10.37
C GLN A 143 7.56 -7.08 10.55
N VAL A 144 7.16 -6.07 9.77
CA VAL A 144 7.65 -4.70 9.96
C VAL A 144 7.21 -4.14 11.31
N VAL A 145 5.92 -4.29 11.66
CA VAL A 145 5.38 -3.82 12.94
C VAL A 145 6.10 -4.49 14.12
N ASP A 146 6.25 -5.81 14.07
CA ASP A 146 6.89 -6.59 15.14
C ASP A 146 8.36 -6.19 15.30
N SER A 147 9.08 -5.97 14.20
CA SER A 147 10.48 -5.53 14.23
C SER A 147 10.66 -4.13 14.83
N LEU A 148 9.74 -3.20 14.53
CA LEU A 148 9.75 -1.87 15.14
C LEU A 148 9.35 -1.92 16.62
N ASP A 149 8.36 -2.74 16.97
CA ASP A 149 7.94 -2.93 18.35
C ASP A 149 9.06 -3.54 19.19
N GLU A 150 9.78 -4.54 18.69
CA GLU A 150 10.95 -5.12 19.36
C GLU A 150 12.06 -4.10 19.59
N SER A 151 12.29 -3.21 18.62
CA SER A 151 13.39 -2.23 18.66
C SER A 151 13.08 -0.99 19.50
N THR A 152 11.86 -0.87 20.02
CA THR A 152 11.37 0.29 20.81
C THR A 152 10.84 -0.10 22.19
N ARG A 153 11.13 -1.33 22.63
CA ARG A 153 10.86 -1.81 23.99
C ARG A 153 11.84 -1.23 25.00
#